data_AF-A0A940MFT5-F1
#
_entry.id   AF-A0A940MFT5-F1
#
_cell.length_a   1.000
_cell.length_b   1.000
_cell.length_c   1.000
_cell.angle_alpha   90.00
_cell.angle_beta   90.00
_cell.angle_gamma   90.00
#
_symmetry.space_group_name_H-M   'P 1'
#
loop_
_entity.id
_entity.type
_entity.pdbx_description
1 polymer ?
#
loop_
_entity_poly.entity_id
_entity_poly.type
_entity_poly.pdbx_seq_one_letter_code
_entity_poly.pdbx_strand_id
1 'polypeptide(L)' 'MDTAKLELAAKRYKEAVDALEAARVDLRAEAVAALQQGAAPAAPADQAEVARVTGFSGDDVMALAAEAAA' A
#
# COMPACT_ATOMS: atom_id res chain seq x y z
N MET A 1 9.52 24.65 -31.22
CA MET A 1 8.95 23.31 -31.03
C MET A 1 7.63 23.51 -30.31
N ASP A 2 6.53 22.93 -30.79
CA ASP A 2 5.26 22.97 -30.06
C ASP A 2 5.29 21.88 -28.97
N THR A 3 5.31 22.30 -27.71
CA THR A 3 5.45 21.43 -26.53
C THR A 3 4.14 21.20 -25.80
N ALA A 4 3.02 21.75 -26.26
CA ALA A 4 1.75 21.71 -25.51
C ALA A 4 1.29 20.28 -25.18
N LYS A 5 1.44 19.34 -26.13
CA LYS A 5 1.12 17.92 -25.91
C LYS A 5 2.08 17.25 -24.92
N LEU A 6 3.35 17.63 -24.93
CA LEU A 6 4.36 17.10 -24.01
C LEU A 6 4.11 17.59 -22.59
N GLU A 7 3.80 18.88 -22.41
CA GLU A 7 3.46 19.47 -21.11
C GLU A 7 2.20 18.82 -20.52
N LEU A 8 1.18 18.58 -21.34
CA LEU A 8 -0.02 17.87 -20.91
C LEU A 8 0.28 16.43 -20.48
N ALA A 9 1.12 15.71 -21.21
CA ALA A 9 1.54 14.35 -20.85
C ALA A 9 2.34 14.34 -19.54
N ALA A 10 3.27 15.29 -19.37
CA ALA A 10 4.07 15.43 -18.15
C ALA A 10 3.19 15.73 -16.92
N LYS A 11 2.19 16.61 -17.08
CA LYS A 11 1.21 16.90 -16.03
C LYS A 11 0.43 15.65 -15.62
N ARG A 12 -0.15 14.93 -16.58
CA ARG A 12 -0.95 13.71 -16.31
C ARG A 12 -0.11 12.60 -15.69
N TYR A 13 1.16 12.49 -16.11
CA TYR A 13 2.10 11.56 -15.50
C TYR A 13 2.30 11.89 -14.01
N LYS A 14 2.58 13.16 -13.69
CA LYS A 14 2.76 13.59 -12.30
C LYS A 14 1.51 13.32 -11.46
N GLU A 15 0.33 13.70 -11.95
CA GLU A 15 -0.94 13.46 -11.26
C GLU A 15 -1.18 11.96 -10.99
N ALA A 16 -0.83 11.09 -11.94
CA ALA A 16 -0.95 9.65 -11.76
C ALA A 16 0.06 9.09 -10.74
N VAL A 17 1.28 9.63 -10.70
CA VAL A 17 2.29 9.28 -9.68
C VAL A 17 1.81 9.70 -8.30
N ASP A 18 1.36 10.95 -8.14
CA ASP A 18 0.85 11.47 -6.87
C ASP A 18 -0.34 10.63 -6.37
N ALA A 19 -1.26 10.25 -7.27
CA ALA A 19 -2.40 9.40 -6.95
C ALA A 19 -1.99 7.96 -6.57
N LEU A 20 -0.99 7.40 -7.23
CA LEU A 20 -0.44 6.08 -6.90
C LEU A 20 0.23 6.09 -5.53
N GLU A 21 0.98 7.15 -5.20
CA GLU A 21 1.62 7.30 -3.89
C GLU A 21 0.58 7.40 -2.78
N ALA A 22 -0.47 8.21 -2.95
CA ALA A 22 -1.58 8.28 -2.01
C ALA A 22 -2.26 6.92 -1.81
N ALA A 23 -2.59 6.22 -2.91
CA ALA A 23 -3.22 4.90 -2.84
C ALA A 23 -2.34 3.85 -2.13
N ARG A 24 -1.01 3.94 -2.26
CA ARG A 24 -0.07 3.07 -1.54
C ARG A 24 -0.08 3.34 -0.04
N VAL A 25 -0.16 4.61 0.36
CA VAL A 25 -0.28 4.99 1.77
C VAL A 25 -1.58 4.47 2.36
N ASP A 26 -2.69 4.68 1.67
CA ASP A 26 -4.02 4.21 2.11
C ASP A 26 -4.04 2.68 2.23
N LEU A 27 -3.54 1.95 1.22
CA LEU A 27 -3.48 0.48 1.24
C LEU A 27 -2.62 -0.04 2.40
N ARG A 28 -1.51 0.62 2.72
CA ARG A 28 -0.67 0.27 3.88
C ARG A 28 -1.42 0.47 5.18
N ALA A 29 -2.09 1.62 5.35
CA ALA A 29 -2.82 1.94 6.57
C ALA A 29 -3.93 0.91 6.84
N GLU A 30 -4.70 0.55 5.81
CA GLU A 30 -5.75 -0.47 5.92
C GLU A 30 -5.17 -1.88 6.20
N ALA A 31 -4.02 -2.22 5.59
CA ALA A 31 -3.34 -3.48 5.87
C ALA A 31 -2.88 -3.58 7.35
N VAL A 32 -2.31 -2.49 7.90
CA VAL A 32 -1.94 -2.42 9.32
C VAL A 32 -3.19 -2.54 10.20
N ALA A 33 -4.25 -1.79 9.89
CA ALA A 33 -5.50 -1.85 10.65
C ALA A 33 -6.12 -3.26 10.65
N ALA A 34 -6.10 -3.96 9.52
CA ALA A 34 -6.56 -5.35 9.42
C ALA A 34 -5.73 -6.30 10.31
N LEU A 35 -4.40 -6.12 10.35
CA LEU A 35 -3.51 -6.91 11.20
C LEU A 35 -3.70 -6.62 12.70
N GLN A 36 -4.12 -5.40 13.06
CA GLN A 36 -4.41 -5.01 14.45
C GLN A 36 -5.75 -5.52 15.00
N GLN A 37 -6.71 -5.84 14.12
CA GLN A 37 -8.03 -6.33 14.55
C GLN A 37 -7.98 -7.73 15.19
N GLY A 38 -6.91 -8.49 14.97
CA GLY A 38 -6.67 -9.78 15.59
C GLY A 38 -6.08 -9.69 17.02
N ALA A 39 -5.90 -10.84 17.66
CA ALA A 39 -5.07 -10.91 18.87
C ALA A 39 -3.60 -10.68 18.48
N ALA A 40 -2.85 -9.93 19.29
CA ALA A 40 -1.40 -9.77 19.08
C ALA A 40 -0.65 -11.00 19.61
N PRO A 41 0.33 -11.56 18.87
CA PRO A 41 0.70 -11.20 17.49
C PRO A 41 -0.34 -11.65 16.47
N ALA A 42 -0.53 -10.86 15.40
CA ALA A 42 -1.49 -11.14 14.32
C ALA A 42 -1.35 -12.60 13.85
N ALA A 43 -2.47 -13.33 13.79
CA ALA A 43 -2.43 -14.74 13.48
C ALA A 43 -1.86 -14.97 12.06
N PRO A 44 -1.15 -16.08 11.80
CA PRO A 44 -0.64 -16.39 10.46
C PRO A 44 -1.73 -16.39 9.38
N ALA A 45 -2.98 -16.71 9.76
CA ALA A 45 -4.13 -16.66 8.86
C ALA A 45 -4.47 -15.22 8.42
N ASP A 46 -4.41 -14.25 9.34
CA ASP A 46 -4.69 -12.84 9.05
C ASP A 46 -3.60 -12.26 8.14
N GLN A 47 -2.33 -12.63 8.38
CA GLN A 47 -1.21 -12.25 7.53
C GLN A 47 -1.34 -12.82 6.11
N ALA A 48 -1.72 -14.09 5.98
CA ALA A 48 -1.93 -14.72 4.67
C ALA A 48 -3.08 -14.07 3.90
N GLU A 49 -4.15 -13.68 4.58
CA GLU A 49 -5.29 -12.99 3.98
C GLU A 49 -4.90 -11.57 3.51
N VAL A 50 -4.17 -10.82 4.34
CA VAL A 50 -3.64 -9.49 3.96
C VAL A 50 -2.76 -9.61 2.72
N ALA A 51 -1.80 -10.55 2.69
CA ALA A 51 -0.94 -10.78 1.52
C ALA A 51 -1.74 -11.10 0.25
N ARG A 52 -2.79 -11.93 0.38
CA ARG A 52 -3.67 -12.30 -0.74
C ARG A 52 -4.43 -11.10 -1.30
N VAL A 53 -4.95 -10.24 -0.45
CA VAL A 53 -5.77 -9.08 -0.86
C VAL A 53 -4.91 -7.95 -1.41
N THR A 54 -3.79 -7.64 -0.76
CA THR A 54 -2.93 -6.51 -1.15
C THR A 54 -1.92 -6.87 -2.24
N GLY A 55 -1.63 -8.16 -2.42
CA GLY A 55 -0.55 -8.65 -3.27
C GLY A 55 0.84 -8.42 -2.67
N PHE A 56 0.92 -8.02 -1.41
CA PHE A 56 2.19 -7.86 -0.70
C PHE A 56 2.90 -9.20 -0.52
N SER A 57 4.23 -9.15 -0.50
CA SER A 57 5.01 -10.34 -0.18
C SER A 57 4.80 -10.73 1.29
N GLY A 58 5.12 -11.98 1.64
CA GLY A 58 5.09 -12.41 3.03
C GLY A 58 6.01 -11.56 3.93
N ASP A 59 7.15 -11.12 3.40
CA ASP A 59 8.10 -10.27 4.12
C ASP A 59 7.53 -8.87 4.38
N ASP A 60 6.84 -8.28 3.40
CA ASP A 60 6.16 -6.99 3.55
C ASP A 60 5.07 -7.06 4.63
N VAL A 61 4.26 -8.13 4.61
CA VAL A 61 3.19 -8.32 5.60
C VAL A 61 3.77 -8.59 6.99
N MET A 62 4.88 -9.32 7.10
CA MET A 62 5.56 -9.52 8.38
C MET A 62 6.09 -8.21 8.96
N ALA A 63 6.65 -7.33 8.13
CA ALA A 63 7.07 -5.99 8.55
C ALA A 63 5.88 -5.13 9.01
N LEU A 64 4.75 -5.20 8.30
CA LEU A 64 3.52 -4.50 8.69
C LEU A 64 2.91 -5.07 9.98
N ALA A 65 3.00 -6.38 10.20
CA ALA A 65 2.54 -7.00 11.44
C ALA A 65 3.39 -6.58 12.65
N ALA A 66 4.68 -6.34 12.44
CA ALA A 66 5.55 -5.77 13.46
C ALA A 66 5.23 -4.29 13.74
N GLU A 67 4.93 -3.50 12.71
CA GLU A 67 4.44 -2.11 12.85
C GLU A 67 3.09 -2.06 13.59
N ALA A 68 2.18 -2.98 13.26
CA ALA A 68 0.87 -3.11 13.90
C ALA A 68 0.96 -3.41 15.41
N ALA A 69 2.02 -4.08 15.86
CA ALA A 69 2.23 -4.50 17.24
C ALA A 69 3.03 -3.49 18.09
N ALA A 70 3.55 -2.41 17.48
CA ALA A 70 4.31 -1.35 18.15
C ALA A 70 3.37 -0.29 18.76
#